data_AF-A0A952Z751-F1
#
_entry.id   AF-A0A952Z751-F1
#
_cell.length_a   1.000
_cell.length_b   1.000
_cell.length_c   1.000
_cell.angle_alpha   90.00
_cell.angle_beta   90.00
_cell.angle_gamma   90.00
#
_symmetry.space_group_name_H-M   'P 1'
#
loop_
_entity.id
_entity.type
_entity.pdbx_description
1 polymer ?
#
loop_
_entity_poly.entity_id
_entity_poly.type
_entity_poly.pdbx_seq_one_letter_code
_entity_poly.pdbx_strand_id
1 'polypeptide(L)'
;MKTNIGKYLTTLSILALLISGISMNAFAAQNDQEVDEHEALARQYENLAKDMQAKAQEQEEALKHKPRSSFFGRNGQHIKSHVAYKIHGYEKAAQENLAKAAYHKTMAAGLIDQNINKARIESNHERSL
;
A
#
# COMPACT_ATOMS: atom_id res chain seq x y z
N MET A 1 -33.06 8.06 -17.50
CA MET A 1 -32.17 8.07 -16.33
C MET A 1 -30.94 8.91 -16.69
N LYS A 2 -30.80 10.13 -16.15
CA LYS A 2 -29.68 11.04 -16.46
C LYS A 2 -28.57 10.82 -15.42
N THR A 3 -27.38 10.40 -15.85
CA THR A 3 -26.25 10.14 -14.96
C THR A 3 -25.43 11.40 -14.72
N ASN A 4 -25.27 11.79 -13.45
CA ASN A 4 -24.51 12.95 -12.99
C ASN A 4 -23.00 12.67 -12.89
N ILE A 5 -22.41 12.06 -13.93
CA ILE A 5 -21.00 11.64 -13.92
C ILE A 5 -20.03 12.84 -14.12
N GLY A 6 -20.49 13.91 -14.76
CA GLY A 6 -19.67 15.11 -15.02
C GLY A 6 -19.39 15.99 -13.80
N LYS A 7 -20.10 15.81 -12.68
CA LYS A 7 -19.92 16.62 -11.46
C LYS A 7 -18.76 16.11 -10.58
N TYR A 8 -18.47 14.81 -10.64
CA TYR A 8 -17.41 14.19 -9.82
C TYR A 8 -16.02 14.32 -10.47
N LEU A 9 -15.97 14.52 -11.79
CA LEU A 9 -14.70 14.79 -12.50
C LEU A 9 -14.23 16.24 -12.31
N THR A 10 -15.15 17.19 -12.10
CA THR A 10 -14.80 18.60 -11.86
C THR A 10 -14.25 18.83 -10.45
N THR A 11 -14.66 18.04 -9.46
CA THR A 11 -14.15 18.15 -8.07
C THR A 11 -12.70 17.66 -7.91
N LEU A 12 -12.21 16.78 -8.79
CA LEU A 12 -10.81 16.33 -8.78
C LEU A 12 -9.82 17.39 -9.31
N SER A 13 -10.30 18.33 -10.13
CA SER A 13 -9.43 19.33 -10.78
C SER A 13 -9.13 20.55 -9.88
N ILE A 14 -10.00 20.87 -8.92
CA ILE A 14 -9.83 22.09 -8.09
C ILE A 14 -8.77 21.91 -7.00
N LEU A 15 -8.30 20.68 -6.71
CA LEU A 15 -7.20 20.48 -5.76
C LEU A 15 -5.82 20.88 -6.34
N ALA A 16 -5.75 21.30 -7.60
CA ALA A 16 -4.49 21.63 -8.26
C ALA A 16 -4.06 23.11 -8.19
N LEU A 17 -4.86 24.01 -7.60
CA LEU A 17 -4.49 25.44 -7.52
C LEU A 17 -4.61 25.94 -6.08
N LEU A 18 -3.45 26.11 -5.42
CA LEU A 18 -3.10 27.24 -4.55
C LEU A 18 -1.78 26.93 -3.82
N ILE A 19 -0.64 27.13 -4.48
CA ILE A 19 0.65 27.28 -3.79
C ILE A 19 1.34 28.51 -4.37
N SER A 20 1.05 29.65 -3.78
CA SER A 20 1.85 30.86 -3.95
C SER A 20 1.95 31.52 -2.59
N GLY A 21 3.08 31.26 -1.90
CA GLY A 21 3.43 31.88 -0.63
C GLY A 21 3.42 30.94 0.58
N ILE A 22 4.15 29.83 0.54
CA ILE A 22 4.36 28.99 1.72
C ILE A 22 5.64 29.47 2.43
N SER A 23 5.47 29.98 3.64
CA SER A 23 6.57 30.22 4.59
C SER A 23 7.33 28.91 4.86
N MET A 24 8.66 28.95 5.01
CA MET A 24 9.51 27.74 5.04
C MET A 24 9.12 26.69 6.11
N ASN A 25 8.43 27.15 7.15
CA ASN A 25 7.82 26.40 8.26
C ASN A 25 6.61 25.56 7.84
N ALA A 26 5.81 26.01 6.88
CA ALA A 26 4.68 25.22 6.36
C ALA A 26 5.15 24.09 5.42
N PHE A 27 6.30 24.22 4.75
CA PHE A 27 6.92 23.11 4.00
C PHE A 27 7.47 21.99 4.92
N ALA A 28 8.04 22.35 6.07
CA ALA A 28 8.53 21.34 7.04
C ALA A 28 7.37 20.54 7.63
N ALA A 29 6.30 21.21 8.06
CA ALA A 29 5.08 20.56 8.55
C ALA A 29 4.40 19.68 7.48
N GLN A 30 4.46 20.09 6.21
CA GLN A 30 3.93 19.32 5.09
C GLN A 30 4.71 18.01 4.86
N ASN A 31 6.05 18.06 4.89
CA ASN A 31 6.87 16.86 4.73
C ASN A 31 6.68 15.86 5.88
N ASP A 32 6.58 16.34 7.12
CA ASP A 32 6.33 15.47 8.28
C ASP A 32 4.97 14.76 8.16
N GLN A 33 3.93 15.48 7.71
CA GLN A 33 2.63 14.88 7.43
C GLN A 33 2.71 13.82 6.31
N GLU A 34 3.46 14.09 5.24
CA GLU A 34 3.63 13.17 4.11
C GLU A 34 4.41 11.90 4.49
N VAL A 35 5.36 12.00 5.42
CA VAL A 35 6.04 10.85 6.04
C VAL A 35 5.03 9.97 6.77
N ASP A 36 4.21 10.55 7.65
CA ASP A 36 3.17 9.82 8.40
C ASP A 36 2.15 9.15 7.48
N GLU A 37 1.75 9.83 6.41
CA GLU A 37 0.84 9.28 5.39
C GLU A 37 1.44 8.07 4.67
N HIS A 38 2.70 8.15 4.25
CA HIS A 38 3.39 7.03 3.63
C HIS A 38 3.63 5.87 4.62
N GLU A 39 3.95 6.14 5.88
CA GLU A 39 4.01 5.09 6.90
C GLU A 39 2.66 4.39 7.10
N ALA A 40 1.57 5.15 7.15
CA ALA A 40 0.23 4.61 7.31
C ALA A 40 -0.15 3.71 6.12
N LEU A 41 0.13 4.15 4.89
CA LEU A 41 -0.09 3.36 3.68
C LEU A 41 0.77 2.08 3.67
N ALA A 42 2.03 2.17 4.10
CA ALA A 42 2.89 1.01 4.22
C ALA A 42 2.29 -0.04 5.17
N ARG A 43 1.86 0.37 6.37
CA ARG A 43 1.22 -0.52 7.35
C ARG A 43 -0.09 -1.11 6.82
N GLN A 44 -0.89 -0.33 6.10
CA GLN A 44 -2.13 -0.81 5.48
C GLN A 44 -1.84 -1.95 4.49
N TYR A 45 -0.86 -1.76 3.60
CA TYR A 45 -0.48 -2.79 2.63
C TYR A 45 0.17 -4.01 3.28
N GLU A 46 0.95 -3.85 4.35
CA GLU A 46 1.45 -5.00 5.13
C GLU A 46 0.32 -5.82 5.75
N ASN A 47 -0.70 -5.16 6.28
CA ASN A 47 -1.86 -5.86 6.83
C ASN A 47 -2.65 -6.58 5.74
N LEU A 48 -2.86 -5.94 4.58
CA LEU A 48 -3.46 -6.61 3.42
C LEU A 48 -2.65 -7.83 2.96
N ALA A 49 -1.32 -7.74 2.98
CA ALA A 49 -0.46 -8.88 2.65
C ALA A 49 -0.64 -10.04 3.65
N LYS A 50 -0.68 -9.74 4.95
CA LYS A 50 -0.95 -10.74 6.00
C LYS A 50 -2.32 -11.39 5.82
N ASP A 51 -3.34 -10.61 5.50
CA ASP A 51 -4.69 -11.14 5.24
C ASP A 51 -4.71 -12.08 4.04
N MET A 52 -3.96 -11.77 2.97
CA MET A 52 -3.85 -12.67 1.82
C MET A 52 -3.09 -13.96 2.17
N GLN A 53 -2.02 -13.87 2.96
CA GLN A 53 -1.30 -15.05 3.45
C GLN A 53 -2.19 -15.94 4.31
N ALA A 54 -2.98 -15.36 5.21
CA ALA A 54 -3.94 -16.09 6.03
C ALA A 54 -4.98 -16.83 5.17
N LYS A 55 -5.48 -16.19 4.10
CA LYS A 55 -6.41 -16.84 3.15
C LYS A 55 -5.76 -17.99 2.38
N ALA A 56 -4.50 -17.86 1.99
CA ALA A 56 -3.76 -18.97 1.37
C ALA A 56 -3.64 -20.16 2.32
N GLN A 57 -3.25 -19.90 3.58
CA GLN A 57 -3.17 -20.93 4.62
C GLN A 57 -4.53 -21.59 4.90
N GLU A 58 -5.61 -20.82 4.95
CA GLU A 58 -6.96 -21.37 5.11
C GLU A 58 -7.32 -22.37 4.00
N GLN A 59 -6.97 -22.05 2.74
CA GLN A 59 -7.17 -22.98 1.62
C GLN A 59 -6.32 -24.25 1.74
N GLU A 60 -5.07 -24.14 2.21
CA GLU A 60 -4.21 -25.29 2.46
C GLU A 60 -4.76 -26.20 3.57
N GLU A 61 -5.18 -25.63 4.69
CA GLU A 61 -5.76 -26.38 5.80
C GLU A 61 -7.09 -27.04 5.40
N ALA A 62 -7.94 -26.34 4.64
CA ALA A 62 -9.18 -26.90 4.11
C ALA A 62 -8.92 -28.13 3.21
N LEU A 63 -7.83 -28.14 2.44
CA LEU A 63 -7.43 -29.31 1.65
C LEU A 63 -6.96 -30.47 2.53
N LYS A 64 -6.17 -30.20 3.58
CA LYS A 64 -5.65 -31.23 4.49
C LYS A 64 -6.77 -31.96 5.22
N HIS A 65 -7.84 -31.27 5.58
CA HIS A 65 -8.98 -31.85 6.30
C HIS A 65 -10.05 -32.52 5.41
N LYS A 66 -9.91 -32.46 4.08
CA LYS A 66 -10.89 -33.05 3.18
C LYS A 66 -10.76 -34.58 3.12
N PRO A 67 -11.87 -35.36 3.12
CA PRO A 67 -11.80 -36.82 3.00
C PRO A 67 -11.07 -37.26 1.74
N ARG A 68 -10.23 -38.31 1.82
CA ARG A 68 -9.49 -38.86 0.66
C ARG A 68 -10.41 -39.21 -0.51
N SER A 69 -11.63 -39.66 -0.21
CA SER A 69 -12.67 -39.98 -1.20
C SER A 69 -13.04 -38.79 -2.11
N SER A 70 -12.94 -37.56 -1.59
CA SER A 70 -13.23 -36.33 -2.33
C SER A 70 -12.25 -36.04 -3.47
N PHE A 71 -11.10 -36.70 -3.50
CA PHE A 71 -10.03 -36.44 -4.46
C PHE A 71 -9.92 -37.47 -5.58
N PHE A 72 -10.90 -38.38 -5.70
CA PHE A 72 -10.92 -39.38 -6.77
C PHE A 72 -11.68 -38.89 -8.02
N GLY A 73 -11.31 -39.48 -9.15
CA GLY A 73 -11.91 -39.20 -10.45
C GLY A 73 -11.72 -37.75 -10.92
N ARG A 74 -12.52 -37.36 -11.92
CA ARG A 74 -12.43 -36.04 -12.56
C ARG A 74 -12.73 -34.90 -11.58
N ASN A 75 -13.72 -35.10 -10.70
CA ASN A 75 -14.09 -34.11 -9.68
C ASN A 75 -12.95 -33.83 -8.69
N GLY A 76 -12.20 -34.86 -8.30
CA GLY A 76 -11.04 -34.70 -7.43
C GLY A 76 -9.90 -33.88 -8.06
N GLN A 77 -9.63 -34.09 -9.34
CA GLN A 77 -8.66 -33.27 -10.09
C GLN A 77 -9.10 -31.81 -10.18
N HIS A 78 -10.38 -31.56 -10.48
CA HIS A 78 -10.93 -30.20 -10.52
C HIS A 78 -10.81 -29.48 -9.16
N ILE A 79 -11.10 -30.16 -8.05
CA ILE A 79 -10.94 -29.58 -6.70
C ILE A 79 -9.50 -29.17 -6.45
N LYS A 80 -8.53 -30.06 -6.74
CA LYS A 80 -7.10 -29.75 -6.54
C LYS A 80 -6.66 -28.54 -7.37
N SER A 81 -6.97 -28.53 -8.66
CA SER A 81 -6.59 -27.42 -9.55
C SER A 81 -7.24 -26.11 -9.13
N HIS A 82 -8.52 -26.14 -8.73
CA HIS A 82 -9.23 -24.94 -8.30
C HIS A 82 -8.65 -24.35 -7.02
N VAL A 83 -8.34 -25.19 -6.03
CA VAL A 83 -7.73 -24.70 -4.79
C VAL A 83 -6.30 -24.22 -5.00
N ALA A 84 -5.51 -24.93 -5.81
CA ALA A 84 -4.16 -24.48 -6.18
C ALA A 84 -4.18 -23.10 -6.85
N TYR A 85 -5.14 -22.86 -7.75
CA TYR A 85 -5.34 -21.55 -8.36
C TYR A 85 -5.64 -20.45 -7.33
N LYS A 86 -6.50 -20.73 -6.35
CA LYS A 86 -6.82 -19.77 -5.27
C LYS A 86 -5.61 -19.45 -4.39
N ILE A 87 -4.88 -20.48 -3.96
CA ILE A 87 -3.65 -20.31 -3.15
C ILE A 87 -2.68 -19.40 -3.91
N HIS A 88 -2.39 -19.72 -5.16
CA HIS A 88 -1.49 -18.92 -5.99
C HIS A 88 -1.97 -17.48 -6.16
N GLY A 89 -3.29 -17.27 -6.34
CA GLY A 89 -3.88 -15.94 -6.42
C GLY A 89 -3.67 -15.12 -5.14
N TYR A 90 -3.85 -15.74 -3.97
CA TYR A 90 -3.61 -15.08 -2.70
C TYR A 90 -2.13 -14.79 -2.44
N GLU A 91 -1.24 -15.73 -2.75
CA GLU A 91 0.21 -15.53 -2.63
C GLU A 91 0.69 -14.36 -3.51
N LYS A 92 0.23 -14.31 -4.76
CA LYS A 92 0.53 -13.20 -5.67
C LYS A 92 0.03 -11.87 -5.12
N ALA A 93 -1.21 -11.84 -4.63
CA ALA A 93 -1.76 -10.64 -4.00
C ALA A 93 -0.96 -10.22 -2.76
N ALA A 94 -0.49 -11.17 -1.94
CA ALA A 94 0.38 -10.87 -0.80
C ALA A 94 1.68 -10.21 -1.25
N GLN A 95 2.34 -10.75 -2.28
CA GLN A 95 3.57 -10.19 -2.85
C GLN A 95 3.36 -8.78 -3.41
N GLU A 96 2.28 -8.55 -4.15
CA GLU A 96 1.94 -7.23 -4.69
C GLU A 96 1.71 -6.19 -3.57
N ASN A 97 1.04 -6.58 -2.49
CA ASN A 97 0.84 -5.70 -1.34
C ASN A 97 2.16 -5.43 -0.60
N LEU A 98 3.03 -6.43 -0.42
CA LEU A 98 4.37 -6.21 0.16
C LEU A 98 5.23 -5.27 -0.68
N ALA A 99 5.15 -5.36 -2.01
CA ALA A 99 5.86 -4.43 -2.90
C ALA A 99 5.36 -2.99 -2.73
N LYS A 100 4.04 -2.78 -2.61
CA LYS A 100 3.46 -1.46 -2.32
C LYS A 100 3.86 -0.94 -0.94
N ALA A 101 3.88 -1.81 0.07
CA ALA A 101 4.34 -1.43 1.40
C ALA A 101 5.81 -0.98 1.38
N ALA A 102 6.67 -1.72 0.69
CA ALA A 102 8.07 -1.37 0.52
C ALA A 102 8.24 -0.02 -0.19
N TYR A 103 7.47 0.21 -1.27
CA TYR A 103 7.47 1.50 -1.97
C TYR A 103 7.14 2.67 -1.02
N HIS A 104 6.08 2.57 -0.24
CA HIS A 104 5.73 3.64 0.70
C HIS A 104 6.78 3.85 1.80
N LYS A 105 7.41 2.78 2.31
CA LYS A 105 8.55 2.92 3.23
C LYS A 105 9.73 3.66 2.62
N THR A 106 10.04 3.39 1.34
CA THR A 106 11.12 4.10 0.65
C THR A 106 10.81 5.58 0.45
N MET A 107 9.54 5.92 0.19
CA MET A 107 9.11 7.32 0.08
C MET A 107 9.22 8.06 1.42
N ALA A 108 8.74 7.45 2.51
CA ALA A 108 8.86 8.00 3.86
C ALA A 108 10.34 8.23 4.25
N ALA A 109 11.21 7.24 4.01
CA ALA A 109 12.64 7.38 4.28
C ALA A 109 13.28 8.52 3.47
N GLY A 110 12.92 8.65 2.19
CA GLY A 110 13.42 9.73 1.33
C GLY A 110 13.02 11.12 1.83
N LEU A 111 11.80 11.29 2.34
CA LEU A 111 11.33 12.55 2.93
C LEU A 111 12.06 12.87 4.24
N ILE A 112 12.31 11.87 5.09
CA ILE A 112 13.10 12.04 6.31
C ILE A 112 14.52 12.52 5.98
N ASP A 113 15.18 11.89 5.00
CA ASP A 113 16.51 12.28 4.55
C ASP A 113 16.53 13.73 4.03
N GLN A 114 15.50 14.14 3.30
CA GLN A 114 15.34 15.54 2.84
C GLN A 114 15.19 16.51 4.02
N ASN A 115 14.39 16.15 5.03
CA ASN A 115 14.18 16.99 6.22
C ASN A 115 15.48 17.16 7.02
N ILE A 116 16.24 16.09 7.22
CA ILE A 116 17.55 16.13 7.92
C ILE A 116 18.54 17.02 7.17
N ASN A 117 18.64 16.86 5.85
CA ASN A 117 19.55 17.64 5.02
C ASN A 117 19.21 19.14 5.06
N LYS A 118 17.92 19.49 5.04
CA LYS A 118 17.45 20.87 5.16
C LYS A 118 17.82 21.48 6.52
N ALA A 119 17.51 20.79 7.63
CA ALA A 119 17.84 21.26 8.98
C ALA A 119 19.35 21.51 9.15
N ARG A 120 20.18 20.65 8.54
CA ARG A 120 21.64 20.84 8.51
C ARG A 120 22.05 22.12 7.77
N ILE A 121 21.46 22.41 6.62
CA ILE A 121 21.76 23.64 5.84
C ILE A 121 21.38 24.89 6.64
N GLU A 122 20.19 24.90 7.25
CA GLU A 122 19.71 26.01 8.07
C GLU A 122 20.66 26.28 9.27
N SER A 123 21.06 25.24 10.00
CA SER A 123 22.00 25.35 11.12
C SER A 123 23.41 25.85 10.73
N ASN A 124 23.83 25.63 9.49
CA ASN A 124 25.11 26.11 8.98
C ASN A 124 25.01 27.58 8.55
N HIS A 125 23.87 27.98 8.01
CA HIS A 125 23.60 29.36 7.64
C HIS A 125 23.53 30.26 8.89
N GLU A 126 22.82 29.85 9.94
CA GLU A 126 22.73 30.60 11.20
C GLU A 126 24.08 30.79 11.90
N ARG A 127 25.00 29.82 11.77
CA ARG A 127 26.36 29.92 12.33
C ARG A 127 27.31 30.83 11.55
N SER A 128 26.91 31.25 10.35
CA SER A 128 27.74 32.08 9.45
C SER A 128 27.39 33.57 9.47
N LEU A 129 26.34 33.94 10.22
CA LEU A 129 25.88 35.30 10.48
C LEU A 129 26.37 35.78 11.85
#